data_AF-A0A1E3A721-F1
#
_entry.id   AF-A0A1E3A721-F1
#
_cell.length_a   1.000
_cell.length_b   1.000
_cell.length_c   1.000
_cell.angle_alpha   90.00
_cell.angle_beta   90.00
_cell.angle_gamma   90.00
#
_symmetry.space_group_name_H-M   'P 1'
#
loop_
_entity.id
_entity.type
_entity.pdbx_description
1 polymer ?
#
loop_
_entity_poly.entity_id
_entity_poly.type
_entity_poly.pdbx_seq_one_letter_code
_entity_poly.pdbx_strand_id
1 'polypeptide(L)'
;MNAGIWELDLHGKNVLQAKQEVDAALKKADSSVYRLRIIHGFHGGTGIRSMLQEEYSYGREPKVIRIQGGVNPGITELVLRDY
;
A
#
# COMPACT_ATOMS: atom_id res chain seq x y z
N MET A 1 5.65 -5.45 -18.30
CA MET A 1 4.96 -4.33 -17.63
C MET A 1 3.78 -4.93 -16.88
N ASN A 2 3.79 -4.92 -15.55
CA ASN A 2 2.63 -5.36 -14.77
C ASN A 2 1.55 -4.28 -14.90
N ALA A 3 0.69 -4.40 -15.92
CA ALA A 3 -0.36 -3.42 -16.19
C ALA A 3 -1.17 -3.14 -14.92
N GLY A 4 -1.20 -1.87 -14.50
CA GLY A 4 -1.98 -1.38 -13.37
C GLY A 4 -1.44 -1.66 -11.97
N ILE A 5 -0.20 -2.14 -11.80
CA ILE A 5 0.44 -2.23 -10.49
C ILE A 5 1.45 -1.08 -10.34
N TRP A 6 1.27 -0.26 -9.32
CA TRP A 6 2.24 0.77 -8.93
C TRP A 6 2.97 0.32 -7.66
N GLU A 7 4.27 0.06 -7.80
CA GLU A 7 5.14 -0.30 -6.68
C GLU A 7 5.64 0.94 -5.92
N LEU A 8 5.54 0.90 -4.59
CA LEU A 8 5.98 1.95 -3.67
C LEU A 8 6.97 1.36 -2.66
N ASP A 9 8.23 1.75 -2.77
CA ASP A 9 9.30 1.32 -1.86
C ASP A 9 9.38 2.25 -0.64
N LEU A 10 9.03 1.69 0.51
CA LEU A 10 9.03 2.32 1.82
C LEU A 10 10.07 1.70 2.77
N HIS A 11 11.00 0.89 2.25
CA HIS A 11 12.02 0.26 3.07
C HIS A 11 12.87 1.31 3.81
N GLY A 12 13.07 1.09 5.11
CA GLY A 12 13.86 1.99 5.97
C GLY A 12 13.16 3.30 6.36
N LYS A 13 11.92 3.53 5.94
CA LYS A 13 11.14 4.70 6.35
C LYS A 13 10.49 4.47 7.71
N ASN A 14 10.28 5.56 8.45
CA ASN A 14 9.41 5.50 9.62
C ASN A 14 7.92 5.51 9.20
N VAL A 15 7.03 5.18 10.13
CA VAL A 15 5.59 5.07 9.88
C VAL A 15 4.98 6.37 9.33
N LEU A 16 5.41 7.54 9.83
CA LEU A 16 4.87 8.82 9.39
C LEU A 16 5.23 9.13 7.93
N GLN A 17 6.50 8.92 7.56
CA GLN A 17 6.98 9.08 6.19
C GLN A 17 6.27 8.11 5.24
N ALA A 18 6.18 6.85 5.65
CA ALA A 18 5.48 5.81 4.89
C ALA A 18 4.02 6.20 4.64
N LYS A 19 3.30 6.67 5.67
CA LYS A 19 1.92 7.12 5.55
C LYS A 19 1.78 8.27 4.56
N GLN A 20 2.60 9.30 4.68
CA GLN A 20 2.56 10.47 3.78
C GLN A 20 2.74 10.08 2.32
N GLU A 21 3.61 9.11 2.04
CA GLU A 21 3.83 8.63 0.68
C GLU A 21 2.70 7.77 0.14
N VAL A 22 2.09 6.93 0.99
CA VAL A 22 0.91 6.15 0.62
C VAL A 22 -0.27 7.08 0.35
N ASP A 23 -0.50 8.09 1.21
CA ASP A 23 -1.54 9.11 1.01
C ASP A 23 -1.33 9.85 -0.33
N ALA A 24 -0.09 10.24 -0.63
CA ALA A 24 0.24 10.91 -1.89
C ALA A 24 0.05 9.99 -3.10
N ALA A 25 0.39 8.70 -2.99
CA ALA A 25 0.18 7.71 -4.04
C ALA A 25 -1.30 7.47 -4.30
N LEU A 26 -2.10 7.28 -3.24
CA LEU A 26 -3.56 7.13 -3.32
C LEU A 26 -4.22 8.34 -3.96
N LYS A 27 -3.80 9.57 -3.60
CA LYS A 27 -4.30 10.79 -4.22
C LYS A 27 -4.01 10.83 -5.72
N LYS A 28 -2.82 10.41 -6.14
CA LYS A 28 -2.38 10.38 -7.54
C LYS A 28 -2.94 9.22 -8.36
N ALA A 29 -3.28 8.11 -7.71
CA ALA A 29 -3.77 6.91 -8.39
C ALA A 29 -5.06 7.21 -9.16
N ASP A 30 -5.02 6.98 -10.47
CA ASP A 30 -6.15 7.09 -11.38
C ASP A 30 -6.71 5.71 -11.75
N SER A 31 -7.65 5.67 -12.69
CA SER A 31 -8.34 4.44 -13.11
C SER A 31 -7.43 3.40 -13.76
N SER A 32 -6.19 3.75 -14.13
CA SER A 32 -5.20 2.80 -14.65
C SER A 32 -4.49 2.01 -13.55
N VAL A 33 -4.52 2.47 -12.29
CA VAL A 33 -3.86 1.84 -11.16
C VAL A 33 -4.84 0.94 -10.41
N TYR A 34 -4.61 -0.36 -10.48
CA TYR A 34 -5.46 -1.38 -9.87
C TYR A 34 -4.94 -1.78 -8.49
N ARG A 35 -3.63 -1.71 -8.28
CA ARG A 35 -2.97 -2.08 -7.02
C ARG A 35 -1.83 -1.13 -6.70
N LEU A 36 -1.73 -0.69 -5.44
CA LEU A 36 -0.50 -0.17 -4.89
C LEU A 36 0.23 -1.31 -4.17
N ARG A 37 1.41 -1.68 -4.66
CA ARG A 37 2.26 -2.69 -4.03
C ARG A 37 3.27 -2.00 -3.14
N ILE A 38 3.11 -2.14 -1.84
CA ILE A 38 3.94 -1.46 -0.84
C ILE A 38 5.02 -2.42 -0.37
N ILE A 39 6.28 -2.03 -0.57
CA ILE A 39 7.46 -2.77 -0.14
C ILE A 39 7.97 -2.08 1.14
N HIS A 40 7.72 -2.67 2.30
CA HIS A 40 8.08 -2.07 3.60
C HIS A 40 9.13 -2.87 4.38
N GLY A 41 9.50 -4.05 3.88
CA GLY A 41 10.51 -4.92 4.48
C GLY A 41 9.98 -5.76 5.64
N PHE A 42 10.75 -6.77 6.07
CA PHE A 42 10.28 -7.72 7.08
C PHE A 42 10.51 -7.22 8.52
N HIS A 43 11.76 -6.93 8.89
CA HIS A 43 12.15 -6.69 10.29
C HIS A 43 11.68 -5.32 10.82
N GLY A 44 11.84 -4.26 10.04
CA GLY A 44 11.38 -2.90 10.40
C GLY A 44 9.99 -2.55 9.86
N GLY A 45 9.43 -3.39 8.98
CA GLY A 45 8.20 -3.10 8.26
C GLY A 45 6.91 -3.40 9.02
N THR A 46 6.96 -4.11 10.16
CA THR A 46 5.77 -4.44 10.95
C THR A 46 4.96 -3.20 11.33
N GLY A 47 5.62 -2.10 11.72
CA GLY A 47 4.93 -0.85 12.03
C GLY A 47 4.21 -0.24 10.83
N ILE A 48 4.85 -0.29 9.65
CA ILE A 48 4.23 0.16 8.40
C ILE A 48 3.07 -0.76 8.05
N ARG A 49 3.24 -2.09 8.12
CA ARG A 49 2.16 -3.06 7.87
C ARG A 49 0.94 -2.83 8.77
N SER A 50 1.14 -2.59 10.06
CA SER A 50 0.05 -2.28 10.99
C SER A 50 -0.64 -0.97 10.62
N MET A 51 0.13 0.09 10.35
CA MET A 51 -0.42 1.37 9.88
C MET A 51 -1.24 1.21 8.61
N LEU A 52 -0.76 0.43 7.63
CA LEU A 52 -1.52 0.18 6.40
C LEU A 52 -2.89 -0.42 6.69
N GLN A 53 -2.96 -1.37 7.63
CA GLN A 53 -4.22 -1.96 8.05
C GLN A 53 -5.09 -0.95 8.80
N GLU A 54 -4.54 -0.23 9.77
CA GLU A 54 -5.31 0.70 10.61
C GLU A 54 -5.87 1.91 9.83
N GLU A 55 -5.12 2.42 8.87
CA GLU A 55 -5.46 3.65 8.14
C GLU A 55 -6.29 3.38 6.89
N TYR A 56 -6.08 2.27 6.18
CA TYR A 56 -6.66 2.05 4.85
C TYR A 56 -7.63 0.86 4.75
N SER A 57 -7.90 0.15 5.85
CA SER A 57 -8.92 -0.90 5.88
C SER A 57 -10.28 -0.39 6.36
N TYR A 58 -11.29 -1.28 6.39
CA TYR A 58 -12.64 -0.99 6.91
C TYR A 58 -13.33 0.24 6.30
N GLY A 59 -13.03 0.57 5.04
CA GLY A 59 -13.63 1.70 4.33
C GLY A 59 -13.13 3.08 4.78
N ARG A 60 -12.03 3.16 5.55
CA ARG A 60 -11.41 4.43 5.97
C ARG A 60 -10.81 5.20 4.79
N GLU A 61 -10.36 4.49 3.77
CA GLU A 61 -9.93 5.06 2.49
C GLU A 61 -10.83 4.55 1.36
N PRO A 62 -11.69 5.41 0.78
CA PRO A 62 -12.63 5.00 -0.26
C PRO A 62 -12.01 4.38 -1.51
N LYS A 63 -10.75 4.73 -1.84
CA LYS A 63 -10.05 4.13 -2.99
C LYS A 63 -9.60 2.70 -2.73
N VAL A 64 -9.43 2.27 -1.47
CA VAL A 64 -8.90 0.95 -1.14
C VAL A 64 -10.06 -0.01 -0.90
N ILE A 65 -10.26 -0.95 -1.82
CA ILE A 65 -11.34 -1.94 -1.73
C ILE A 65 -11.00 -3.08 -0.77
N ARG A 66 -9.71 -3.44 -0.68
CA ARG A 66 -9.17 -4.41 0.29
C ARG A 66 -7.66 -4.35 0.38
N ILE A 67 -7.14 -4.88 1.48
CA ILE A 67 -5.69 -5.04 1.71
C ILE A 67 -5.34 -6.52 1.66
N GLN A 68 -4.28 -6.86 0.92
CA GLN A 68 -3.78 -8.22 0.75
C GLN A 68 -2.31 -8.32 1.16
N GLY A 69 -1.91 -9.49 1.65
CA GLY A 69 -0.49 -9.82 1.78
C GLY A 69 0.14 -10.00 0.39
N GLY A 70 1.37 -9.56 0.22
CA GLY A 70 2.13 -9.83 -1.00
C GLY A 70 2.77 -11.23 -1.01
N VAL A 71 3.65 -11.46 -1.99
CA VAL A 71 4.40 -12.72 -2.17
C VAL A 71 5.37 -13.04 -1.03
N ASN A 72 5.64 -12.07 -0.16
CA ASN A 72 6.41 -12.27 1.07
C ASN A 72 5.92 -11.28 2.16
N PRO A 73 6.29 -11.52 3.43
CA PRO A 73 5.82 -10.71 4.56
C PRO A 73 6.22 -9.22 4.54
N GLY A 74 7.23 -8.84 3.76
CA GLY A 74 7.66 -7.44 3.59
C GLY A 74 6.89 -6.67 2.52
N ILE A 75 5.83 -7.27 1.97
CA ILE A 75 4.98 -6.67 0.93
C ILE A 75 3.52 -6.66 1.37
N THR A 76 2.84 -5.55 1.10
CA THR A 76 1.40 -5.41 1.27
C THR A 76 0.80 -4.76 0.04
N GLU A 77 -0.30 -5.29 -0.47
CA GLU A 77 -1.00 -4.74 -1.63
C GLU A 77 -2.29 -4.05 -1.19
N LEU A 78 -2.42 -2.76 -1.51
CA LEU A 78 -3.70 -2.06 -1.45
C LEU A 78 -4.38 -2.25 -2.81
N VAL A 79 -5.49 -2.98 -2.83
CA VAL A 79 -6.27 -3.19 -4.04
C VAL A 79 -7.18 -1.98 -4.20
N LEU A 80 -7.09 -1.32 -5.36
CA LEU A 80 -7.90 -0.14 -5.71
C LEU A 80 -9.03 -0.47 -6.68
N ARG A 81 -8.88 -1.52 -7.47
CA ARG A 81 -9.88 -1.96 -8.44
C ARG A 81 -9.82 -3.47 -8.65
N ASP A 82 -11.00 -4.06 -8.83
CA ASP A 82 -11.15 -5.44 -9.29
C ASP A 82 -11.08 -5.54 -10.81
N TYR A 83 -10.52 -6.65 -11.29
CA TYR A 83 -10.44 -7.02 -12.71
C TYR A 83 -11.31 -8.25 -12.99
#